data_AF-A0A7W2JK92-F1
#
_entry.id   AF-A0A7W2JK92-F1
#
_cell.length_a   1.000
_cell.length_b   1.000
_cell.length_c   1.000
_cell.angle_alpha   90.00
_cell.angle_beta   90.00
_cell.angle_gamma   90.00
#
_symmetry.space_group_name_H-M   'P 1'
#
loop_
_entity.id
_entity.type
_entity.pdbx_description
1 polymer ?
#
loop_
_entity_poly.entity_id
_entity_poly.type
_entity_poly.pdbx_seq_one_letter_code
_entity_poly.pdbx_strand_id
1 'polypeptide(L)' 'MLNLVTDQRPGEPDVLSAVKHAAFEIRSLAGDVLLAIAAPPTGWTHQQLITVAYEHVAITRDGADGYLGGEWIGSSEI' A
#
# COMPACT_ATOMS: atom_id res chain seq x y z
N MET A 1 -1.01 11.50 2.84
CA MET A 1 -1.78 10.24 2.84
C MET A 1 -1.46 9.55 1.53
N LEU A 2 -1.22 8.24 1.53
CA LEU A 2 -0.96 7.52 0.29
C LEU A 2 -2.25 7.39 -0.53
N ASN A 3 -2.18 7.74 -1.81
CA ASN A 3 -3.22 7.44 -2.79
C ASN A 3 -2.87 6.10 -3.42
N LEU A 4 -3.61 5.04 -3.03
CA LEU A 4 -3.33 3.67 -3.43
C LEU A 4 -4.12 3.29 -4.69
N VAL A 5 -3.43 2.72 -5.67
CA VAL A 5 -3.98 2.26 -6.96
C VAL A 5 -4.19 0.74 -6.88
N THR A 6 -5.08 0.34 -5.98
CA THR A 6 -5.42 -1.07 -5.74
C THR A 6 -6.92 -1.34 -5.83
N ASP A 7 -7.71 -0.34 -6.25
CA ASP A 7 -9.12 -0.54 -6.55
C ASP A 7 -9.25 -1.40 -7.82
N GLN A 8 -10.12 -2.40 -7.78
CA GLN A 8 -10.46 -3.23 -8.94
C GLN A 8 -11.86 -2.85 -9.43
N ARG A 9 -11.98 -2.47 -10.69
CA ARG A 9 -13.28 -2.24 -11.35
C ARG A 9 -13.71 -3.46 -12.16
N PRO A 10 -15.01 -3.59 -12.49
CA PRO A 10 -15.48 -4.70 -13.32
C PRO A 10 -14.72 -4.77 -14.66
N GLY A 11 -14.11 -5.92 -14.94
CA GLY A 11 -13.32 -6.15 -16.15
C GLY A 11 -11.82 -5.86 -15.99
N GLU A 12 -11.37 -5.32 -14.86
CA GLU A 12 -9.95 -5.12 -14.56
C GLU A 12 -9.33 -6.35 -13.90
N PRO A 13 -8.03 -6.63 -14.15
CA PRO A 13 -7.28 -7.62 -13.38
C PRO A 13 -7.24 -7.29 -11.89
N ASP A 14 -7.34 -8.31 -11.04
CA ASP A 14 -7.11 -8.16 -9.60
C ASP A 14 -5.60 -8.05 -9.33
N VAL A 15 -5.12 -6.81 -9.20
CA VAL A 15 -3.71 -6.48 -8.95
C VAL A 15 -3.21 -7.01 -7.59
N LEU A 16 -4.09 -7.22 -6.62
CA LEU A 16 -3.71 -7.73 -5.30
C LEU A 16 -3.57 -9.25 -5.28
N SER A 17 -4.25 -9.97 -6.18
CA SER A 17 -4.33 -11.44 -6.14
C SER A 17 -2.98 -12.15 -5.96
N ALA A 18 -1.92 -11.66 -6.61
CA ALA A 18 -0.57 -12.23 -6.55
C ALA A 18 0.22 -11.85 -5.27
N VAL A 19 -0.06 -10.68 -4.68
CA VAL A 19 0.76 -10.08 -3.62
C VAL A 19 0.01 -9.83 -2.31
N LYS A 20 -1.28 -10.15 -2.22
CA LYS A 20 -2.13 -9.85 -1.05
C LYS A 20 -1.65 -10.43 0.28
N HIS A 21 -0.80 -11.45 0.27
CA HIS A 21 -0.22 -12.05 1.48
C HIS A 21 1.17 -11.52 1.83
N ALA A 22 1.70 -10.57 1.06
CA ALA A 22 2.96 -9.92 1.34
C ALA A 22 2.81 -8.80 2.40
N ALA A 23 3.92 -8.41 3.00
CA ALA A 23 3.94 -7.25 3.90
C ALA A 23 3.61 -5.96 3.11
N PHE A 24 2.73 -5.14 3.66
CA PHE A 24 2.50 -3.79 3.17
C PHE A 24 3.55 -2.85 3.78
N GLU A 25 4.30 -2.17 2.93
CA GLU A 25 5.37 -1.27 3.31
C GLU A 25 5.05 0.16 2.90
N ILE A 26 5.30 1.10 3.81
CA ILE A 26 5.36 2.53 3.50
C ILE A 26 6.85 2.89 3.48
N ARG A 27 7.32 3.44 2.36
CA ARG A 27 8.72 3.82 2.15
C ARG A 27 8.85 5.32 1.93
N SER A 28 9.97 5.90 2.36
CA SER A 28 10.32 7.27 1.98
C SER A 28 10.55 7.36 0.46
N LEU A 29 10.57 8.57 -0.09
CA LEU A 29 10.91 8.77 -1.51
C LEU A 29 12.36 8.36 -1.85
N ALA A 30 13.23 8.22 -0.85
CA ALA A 30 14.58 7.67 -1.00
C ALA A 30 14.62 6.13 -0.99
N GLY A 31 13.50 5.48 -0.68
CA GLY A 31 13.35 4.02 -0.63
C GLY A 31 13.50 3.40 0.76
N ASP A 32 13.70 4.19 1.82
CA ASP A 32 13.83 3.67 3.19
C ASP A 32 12.48 3.18 3.71
N VAL A 33 12.43 2.01 4.34
CA VAL A 33 11.20 1.49 4.94
C VAL A 33 10.87 2.27 6.23
N LEU A 34 9.76 3.01 6.20
CA LEU A 34 9.24 3.77 7.34
C LEU A 34 8.28 2.93 8.19
N LEU A 35 7.56 2.00 7.57
CA LEU A 35 6.62 1.07 8.20
C LEU A 35 6.53 -0.22 7.38
N ALA A 36 6.40 -1.36 8.06
CA ALA A 36 6.09 -2.64 7.45
C ALA A 36 5.05 -3.39 8.29
N ILE A 37 3.93 -3.80 7.68
CA ILE A 37 2.85 -4.52 8.34
C ILE A 37 2.62 -5.85 7.65
N ALA A 38 2.66 -6.95 8.41
CA ALA A 38 2.38 -8.28 7.89
C ALA A 38 0.93 -8.39 7.38
N ALA A 39 0.74 -9.16 6.31
CA ALA A 39 -0.60 -9.37 5.76
C ALA A 39 -1.54 -10.06 6.76
N PRO A 40 -2.84 -9.73 6.73
CA PRO A 40 -3.86 -10.55 7.36
C PRO A 40 -3.83 -11.98 6.80
N PRO A 41 -4.29 -13.00 7.57
CA PRO A 41 -4.35 -14.38 7.09
C PRO A 41 -5.18 -14.55 5.81
N THR A 42 -6.18 -13.70 5.60
CA THR A 42 -7.04 -13.67 4.40
C THR A 42 -6.42 -12.94 3.21
N GLY A 43 -5.26 -12.30 3.42
CA GLY A 43 -4.67 -11.33 2.50
C GLY A 43 -5.30 -9.95 2.63
N TRP A 44 -4.59 -8.96 2.11
CA TRP A 44 -5.03 -7.57 2.02
C TRP A 44 -6.22 -7.41 1.07
N THR A 45 -7.13 -6.53 1.47
CA THR A 45 -8.11 -5.90 0.58
C THR A 45 -7.72 -4.45 0.33
N HIS A 46 -8.22 -3.86 -0.75
CA HIS A 46 -8.09 -2.42 -1.02
C HIS A 46 -8.48 -1.58 0.20
N GLN A 47 -9.64 -1.87 0.82
CA GLN A 47 -10.15 -1.12 1.97
C GLN A 47 -9.20 -1.17 3.16
N GLN A 48 -8.61 -2.34 3.46
CA GLN A 48 -7.66 -2.49 4.56
C GLN A 48 -6.37 -1.69 4.31
N LEU A 49 -5.87 -1.71 3.08
CA LEU A 49 -4.68 -0.92 2.71
C LEU A 49 -4.96 0.59 2.85
N ILE A 50 -6.14 1.06 2.43
CA ILE A 50 -6.57 2.46 2.61
C ILE A 50 -6.68 2.81 4.10
N THR A 51 -7.24 1.94 4.94
CA THR A 51 -7.31 2.15 6.39
C THR A 51 -5.90 2.34 6.99
N VAL A 52 -4.96 1.46 6.67
CA VAL A 52 -3.57 1.57 7.15
C VAL A 52 -2.93 2.88 6.66
N ALA A 53 -3.11 3.23 5.38
CA ALA A 53 -2.59 4.47 4.81
C ALA A 53 -3.14 5.73 5.51
N TYR A 54 -4.42 5.71 5.91
CA TYR A 54 -5.05 6.79 6.66
C TYR A 54 -4.50 6.89 8.09
N GLU A 55 -4.41 5.76 8.80
CA GLU A 55 -3.88 5.69 10.17
C GLU A 55 -2.43 6.18 10.27
N HIS A 56 -1.66 6.04 9.19
CA HIS A 56 -0.23 6.37 9.14
C HIS A 56 0.08 7.64 8.34
N VAL A 57 -0.90 8.53 8.14
CA VAL A 57 -0.67 9.80 7.40
C VAL A 57 0.46 10.66 7.98
N ALA A 58 0.73 10.55 9.29
CA ALA A 58 1.76 11.33 9.96
C ALA A 58 3.18 11.00 9.45
N ILE A 59 3.44 9.76 9.05
CA ILE A 59 4.76 9.32 8.55
C ILE A 59 4.92 9.55 7.05
N THR A 60 3.88 10.01 6.34
CA THR A 60 3.93 10.32 4.90
C THR A 60 4.05 11.82 4.64
N ARG A 61 4.39 12.64 5.64
CA ARG A 61 4.38 14.11 5.53
C ARG A 61 5.45 14.65 4.59
N ASP A 62 6.61 14.00 4.54
CA ASP A 62 7.74 14.38 3.70
C ASP A 62 7.73 13.65 2.34
N GLY A 63 6.59 13.08 1.96
CA GLY A 63 6.47 12.21 0.80
C GLY A 63 6.75 10.74 1.14
N ALA A 64 5.93 9.84 0.60
CA ALA A 64 6.12 8.41 0.75
C ALA A 64 5.45 7.62 -0.39
N ASP A 65 5.95 6.41 -0.59
CA ASP A 65 5.40 5.42 -1.51
C ASP A 65 4.87 4.20 -0.74
N GLY A 66 3.80 3.60 -1.26
CA GLY A 66 3.25 2.33 -0.78
C GLY A 66 3.75 1.18 -1.64
N TYR A 67 4.23 0.11 -1.00
CA TYR A 67 4.68 -1.11 -1.66
C TYR A 67 4.01 -2.34 -1.07
N LEU A 68 3.71 -3.33 -1.90
CA LEU A 68 3.19 -4.63 -1.47
C LEU A 68 3.92 -5.73 -2.25
N GLY A 69 4.63 -6.61 -1.54
CA GLY A 69 5.41 -7.67 -2.20
C GLY A 69 6.54 -7.17 -3.10
N GLY A 70 7.02 -5.95 -2.86
CA GLY A 70 8.04 -5.29 -3.69
C GLY A 70 7.46 -4.55 -4.90
N GLU A 71 6.15 -4.64 -5.15
CA GLU A 71 5.46 -3.87 -6.19
C GLU A 71 4.98 -2.54 -5.63
N TRP A 72 5.20 -1.46 -6.39
CA TRP A 72 4.67 -0.14 -6.05
C TRP A 72 3.15 -0.13 -6.27
N ILE A 73 2.39 0.37 -5.30
CA ILE A 73 0.92 0.36 -5.32
C ILE A 73 0.29 1.72 -5.02
N GLY A 74 1.08 2.80 -4.94
CA GLY A 74 0.57 4.14 -4.70
C GLY A 74 1.60 5.07 -4.07
N SER A 75 1.29 6.35 -4.03
CA SER A 75 2.18 7.39 -3.49
C SER A 75 1.39 8.51 -2.85
N SER A 76 2.03 9.32 -2.00
CA SER A 76 1.45 10.56 -1.50
C SER A 76 1.49 11.71 -2.52
N GLU A 77 2.22 11.58 -3.63
CA GLU A 77 2.43 12.64 -4.62
C GLU A 77 1.53 12.56 -5.87
N ILE A 78 0.58 11.62 -5.89
CA ILE A 78 -0.32 11.36 -7.04
C ILE A 78 -1.68 11.99 -6.81
#